data_AF-W5L2V9-F1
#
_entry.id   AF-W5L2V9-F1
#
_cell.length_a   1.000
_cell.length_b   1.000
_cell.length_c   1.000
_cell.angle_alpha   90.00
_cell.angle_beta   90.00
_cell.angle_gamma   90.00
#
_symmetry.space_group_name_H-M   'P 1'
#
loop_
_entity.id
_entity.type
_entity.pdbx_description
1 polymer ?
#
loop_
_entity_poly.entity_id
_entity_poly.type
_entity_poly.pdbx_seq_one_letter_code
_entity_poly.pdbx_strand_id
1 'polypeptide(L)'
;MYRGLVLWGIFLWGQVLRSESQDCVNRQELQSTLRQVNKLLLAHETSFLQNVRSLRKKLSLLQSSMAKPSNNTTTGASCPPPELLANGKMLGRVFRVGHEVHFLCNAGFELTGAETRVCQDSLTWSGEHAACKATDAGINNDGTSSMPTSPSSSPLISTYVRPSRCIEFQGSKHCTCEQGYSIYSQDRGLCTDIDECALSRLTQPGRLCLHTCVNTAGSFRCECPRGYALSRDSRNCQDIDECEGGFHNCTGEQVCVNTFGGHRCVEVECPRFRNASYVKTSPQ
;
A
#
# COMPACT_ATOMS: atom_id res chain seq x y z
N MET A 1 0.31 -19.83 22.25
CA MET A 1 1.79 -19.84 22.19
C MET A 1 2.39 -18.48 21.83
N TYR A 2 1.98 -17.81 20.74
CA TYR A 2 2.51 -16.48 20.35
C TYR A 2 2.34 -15.38 21.42
N ARG A 3 1.18 -15.33 22.10
CA ARG A 3 0.92 -14.38 23.21
C ARG A 3 1.88 -14.53 24.40
N GLY A 4 2.39 -15.73 24.68
CA GLY A 4 3.31 -15.97 25.79
C GLY A 4 4.73 -15.48 25.50
N LEU A 5 5.19 -15.62 24.25
CA LEU A 5 6.49 -15.11 23.80
C LEU A 5 6.54 -13.57 23.76
N VAL A 6 5.43 -12.93 23.37
CA VAL A 6 5.32 -11.46 23.36
C VAL A 6 5.35 -10.91 24.79
N LEU A 7 4.57 -11.50 25.71
CA LEU A 7 4.55 -11.08 27.12
C LEU A 7 5.89 -11.34 27.83
N TRP A 8 6.59 -12.42 27.48
CA TRP A 8 7.90 -12.76 28.04
C TRP A 8 9.02 -11.89 27.44
N GLY A 9 8.94 -11.56 26.16
CA GLY A 9 9.80 -10.57 25.50
C GLY A 9 9.67 -9.18 26.13
N ILE A 10 8.43 -8.74 26.42
CA ILE A 10 8.14 -7.49 27.15
C ILE A 10 8.72 -7.53 28.57
N PHE A 11 8.64 -8.67 29.25
CA PHE A 11 9.15 -8.83 30.61
C PHE A 11 10.69 -8.78 30.68
N LEU A 12 11.38 -9.41 29.73
CA LEU A 12 12.85 -9.35 29.61
C LEU A 12 13.36 -7.99 29.15
N TRP A 13 12.66 -7.35 28.23
CA TRP A 13 12.92 -5.94 27.88
C TRP A 13 12.71 -5.03 29.10
N GLY A 14 11.66 -5.27 29.89
CA GLY A 14 11.40 -4.54 31.13
C GLY A 14 12.43 -4.76 32.24
N GLN A 15 13.18 -5.86 32.23
CA GLN A 15 14.31 -6.06 33.14
C GLN A 15 15.59 -5.37 32.66
N VAL A 16 15.88 -5.41 31.36
CA VAL A 16 17.03 -4.69 30.76
C VAL A 16 16.89 -3.16 30.88
N LEU A 17 15.66 -2.63 30.88
CA LEU A 17 15.35 -1.20 31.00
C LEU A 17 15.31 -0.66 32.45
N ARG A 18 15.70 -1.45 33.47
CA ARG A 18 15.79 -0.95 34.86
C ARG A 18 17.14 -0.30 35.21
N SER A 19 18.06 -0.25 34.26
CA SER A 19 19.31 0.52 34.33
C SER A 19 19.03 1.97 33.93
N GLU A 20 19.44 2.92 34.76
CA GLU A 20 19.24 4.36 34.57
C GLU A 20 19.67 4.82 33.16
N SER A 21 18.74 5.52 32.48
CA SER A 21 18.78 6.03 31.10
C SER A 21 18.50 5.02 29.97
N GLN A 22 17.64 5.43 29.03
CA GLN A 22 17.27 4.67 27.82
C GLN A 22 18.49 4.42 26.89
N ASP A 23 19.60 5.11 27.15
CA ASP A 23 20.78 5.18 26.30
C ASP A 23 21.95 4.31 26.81
N CYS A 24 21.91 3.79 28.04
CA CYS A 24 23.00 3.01 28.65
C CYS A 24 22.48 1.74 29.36
N VAL A 25 22.99 0.57 28.97
CA VAL A 25 22.64 -0.73 29.58
C VAL A 25 23.84 -1.35 30.25
N ASN A 26 23.65 -1.92 31.45
CA ASN A 26 24.68 -2.66 32.15
C ASN A 26 25.17 -3.87 31.34
N ARG A 27 26.48 -3.94 31.08
CA ARG A 27 27.12 -4.97 30.25
C ARG A 27 26.92 -6.39 30.78
N GLN A 28 26.98 -6.58 32.11
CA GLN A 28 26.83 -7.91 32.70
C GLN A 28 25.41 -8.43 32.57
N GLU A 29 24.44 -7.54 32.74
CA GLU A 29 23.02 -7.85 32.57
C GLU A 29 22.69 -8.14 31.11
N LEU A 30 23.19 -7.33 30.17
CA LEU A 30 23.04 -7.58 28.73
C LEU A 30 23.62 -8.94 28.30
N GLN A 31 24.83 -9.28 28.76
CA GLN A 31 25.45 -10.58 28.45
C GLN A 31 24.70 -11.76 29.07
N SER A 32 24.09 -11.58 30.24
CA SER A 32 23.22 -12.60 30.85
C SER A 32 21.97 -12.82 29.99
N THR A 33 21.30 -11.74 29.61
CA THR A 33 20.08 -11.76 28.80
C THR A 33 20.33 -12.36 27.42
N LEU A 34 21.41 -11.96 26.73
CA LEU A 34 21.78 -12.53 25.42
C LEU A 34 22.05 -14.03 25.49
N ARG A 35 22.72 -14.50 26.56
CA ARG A 35 22.95 -15.94 26.77
C ARG A 35 21.63 -16.70 26.96
N GLN A 36 20.67 -16.14 27.69
CA GLN A 36 19.36 -16.74 27.88
C GLN A 36 18.54 -16.78 26.58
N VAL A 37 18.50 -15.69 25.83
CA VAL A 37 17.80 -15.61 24.54
C VAL A 37 18.40 -16.59 23.54
N ASN A 38 19.73 -16.67 23.43
CA ASN A 38 20.39 -17.62 22.53
C ASN A 38 20.07 -19.08 22.90
N LYS A 39 20.07 -19.40 24.21
CA LYS A 39 19.70 -20.74 24.70
C LYS A 39 18.26 -21.11 24.32
N LEU A 40 17.34 -20.15 24.33
CA LEU A 40 15.94 -20.37 23.95
C LEU A 40 15.71 -20.47 22.45
N LEU A 41 16.39 -19.64 21.65
CA LEU A 41 16.36 -19.75 20.19
C LEU A 41 16.87 -21.13 19.75
N LEU A 42 17.98 -21.60 20.32
CA LEU A 42 18.52 -22.94 20.06
C LEU A 42 17.55 -24.06 20.51
N ALA A 43 16.88 -23.89 21.66
CA ALA A 43 15.88 -24.85 22.13
C ALA A 43 14.64 -24.90 21.21
N HIS A 44 14.23 -23.77 20.64
CA HIS A 44 13.10 -23.71 19.72
C HIS A 44 13.46 -24.28 18.33
N GLU A 45 14.63 -23.96 17.80
CA GLU A 45 15.13 -24.52 16.54
C GLU A 45 15.24 -26.05 16.62
N THR A 46 15.78 -26.57 17.73
CA THR A 46 15.88 -28.03 17.95
C THR A 46 14.49 -28.69 18.08
N SER A 47 13.54 -28.06 18.77
CA SER A 47 12.16 -28.56 18.88
C SER A 47 11.43 -28.54 17.53
N PHE A 48 11.57 -27.46 16.76
CA PHE A 48 10.98 -27.35 15.42
C PHE A 48 11.55 -28.40 14.46
N LEU A 49 12.88 -28.56 14.43
CA LEU A 49 13.54 -29.58 13.61
C LEU A 49 13.14 -31.01 14.02
N GLN A 50 12.94 -31.27 15.32
CA GLN A 50 12.42 -32.55 15.81
C GLN A 50 10.98 -32.80 15.32
N ASN A 51 10.11 -31.79 15.37
CA ASN A 51 8.75 -31.88 14.87
C ASN A 51 8.69 -32.11 13.35
N VAL A 52 9.54 -31.43 12.58
CA VAL A 52 9.67 -31.66 11.13
C VAL A 52 10.18 -33.07 10.82
N ARG A 53 11.17 -33.58 11.57
CA ARG A 53 11.64 -34.98 11.42
C ARG A 53 10.53 -35.98 11.76
N SER A 54 9.74 -35.72 12.80
CA SER A 54 8.60 -36.54 13.19
C SER A 54 7.51 -36.56 12.11
N LEU A 55 7.17 -35.41 11.54
CA LEU A 55 6.23 -35.29 10.44
C LEU A 55 6.73 -35.99 9.17
N ARG A 56 8.02 -35.85 8.83
CA ARG A 56 8.62 -36.52 7.67
C ARG A 56 8.59 -38.05 7.81
N LYS A 57 8.78 -38.56 9.03
CA LYS A 57 8.67 -40.00 9.33
C LYS A 57 7.22 -40.49 9.23
N LYS A 58 6.24 -39.70 9.69
CA LYS A 58 4.81 -39.99 9.48
C LYS A 58 4.44 -39.96 7.99
N LEU A 59 4.97 -39.00 7.24
CA LEU A 59 4.76 -38.89 5.80
C LEU A 59 5.35 -40.08 5.03
N SER A 60 6.57 -40.54 5.37
CA SER A 60 7.18 -41.70 4.71
C SER A 60 6.41 -43.00 4.98
N LEU A 61 5.85 -43.15 6.19
CA LEU A 61 5.00 -44.29 6.55
C LEU A 61 3.71 -44.29 5.73
N LEU A 62 3.05 -43.13 5.60
CA LEU A 62 1.86 -42.99 4.75
C LEU A 62 2.17 -43.22 3.26
N GLN A 63 3.32 -42.76 2.78
CA GLN A 63 3.76 -43.03 1.40
C GLN A 63 4.05 -44.52 1.18
N SER A 64 4.61 -45.22 2.16
CA SER A 64 4.86 -46.66 2.09
C SER A 64 3.59 -47.51 2.12
N SER A 65 2.50 -47.00 2.70
CA SER A 65 1.18 -47.64 2.61
C SER A 65 0.44 -47.37 1.29
N MET A 66 0.99 -46.54 0.41
CA MET A 66 0.33 -46.06 -0.81
C MET A 66 0.99 -46.49 -2.15
N ALA A 67 1.90 -47.48 -2.18
CA ALA A 67 2.49 -47.98 -3.43
C ALA A 67 2.34 -49.52 -3.52
N LYS A 68 1.84 -50.21 -4.58
CA LYS A 68 1.54 -50.02 -6.03
C LYS A 68 0.65 -51.25 -6.49
N PRO A 69 0.16 -51.49 -7.74
CA PRO A 69 0.26 -50.74 -9.01
C PRO A 69 -1.03 -50.56 -9.87
N SER A 70 -0.88 -49.73 -10.92
CA SER A 70 -1.65 -49.58 -12.18
C SER A 70 -3.19 -49.49 -12.16
N ASN A 71 -3.75 -48.34 -12.55
CA ASN A 71 -4.36 -48.18 -13.88
C ASN A 71 -4.76 -46.73 -14.19
N ASN A 72 -4.39 -46.33 -15.41
CA ASN A 72 -4.98 -45.38 -16.37
C ASN A 72 -5.98 -44.27 -15.93
N THR A 73 -5.79 -43.10 -16.55
CA THR A 73 -6.78 -42.02 -16.83
C THR A 73 -7.21 -41.21 -15.59
N THR A 74 -7.33 -39.87 -15.57
CA THR A 74 -7.68 -38.92 -16.64
C THR A 74 -7.19 -37.53 -16.23
N THR A 75 -6.71 -36.77 -17.22
CA THR A 75 -6.52 -35.32 -17.19
C THR A 75 -7.64 -34.60 -16.43
N GLY A 76 -7.28 -33.80 -15.44
CA GLY A 76 -8.22 -33.00 -14.66
C GLY A 76 -8.95 -32.01 -15.57
N ALA A 77 -10.23 -32.27 -15.80
CA ALA A 77 -11.07 -31.40 -16.61
C ALA A 77 -11.27 -30.05 -15.89
N SER A 78 -11.09 -28.95 -16.63
CA SER A 78 -11.13 -27.58 -16.14
C SER A 78 -12.05 -26.76 -17.04
N CYS A 79 -12.83 -25.86 -16.48
CA CYS A 79 -13.62 -24.89 -17.24
C CYS A 79 -12.69 -23.92 -17.98
N PRO A 80 -13.13 -23.36 -19.12
CA PRO A 80 -12.38 -22.33 -19.83
C PRO A 80 -12.21 -21.08 -18.96
N PRO A 81 -11.09 -20.34 -19.06
CA PRO A 81 -10.92 -19.07 -18.37
C PRO A 81 -12.07 -18.11 -18.71
N PRO A 82 -12.72 -17.46 -17.70
CA PRO A 82 -13.76 -16.47 -17.96
C PRO A 82 -13.25 -15.26 -18.75
N GLU A 83 -14.12 -14.62 -19.52
CA GLU A 83 -13.81 -13.36 -20.23
C GLU A 83 -13.42 -12.25 -19.23
N LEU A 84 -12.51 -11.38 -19.65
CA LEU A 84 -12.05 -10.26 -18.83
C LEU A 84 -13.20 -9.27 -18.58
N LEU A 85 -13.50 -9.02 -17.31
CA LEU A 85 -14.59 -8.13 -16.89
C LEU A 85 -14.17 -6.66 -17.03
N ALA A 86 -14.70 -5.96 -18.03
CA ALA A 86 -14.49 -4.52 -18.20
C ALA A 86 -15.10 -3.74 -17.02
N ASN A 87 -14.36 -2.76 -16.48
CA ASN A 87 -14.75 -1.97 -15.31
C ASN A 87 -15.07 -2.81 -14.05
N GLY A 88 -14.42 -3.98 -13.92
CA GLY A 88 -14.52 -4.83 -12.74
C GLY A 88 -13.28 -5.69 -12.51
N LYS A 89 -13.34 -6.58 -11.52
CA LYS A 89 -12.27 -7.52 -11.14
C LYS A 89 -12.85 -8.91 -10.90
N MET A 90 -12.13 -9.94 -11.32
CA MET A 90 -12.45 -11.35 -11.03
C MET A 90 -11.51 -11.87 -9.93
N LEU A 91 -12.09 -12.49 -8.90
CA LEU A 91 -11.38 -13.15 -7.81
C LEU A 91 -11.49 -14.66 -7.95
N GLY A 92 -10.35 -15.32 -8.15
CA GLY A 92 -10.24 -16.77 -8.31
C GLY A 92 -9.19 -17.14 -9.34
N ARG A 93 -8.31 -18.09 -9.03
CA ARG A 93 -7.17 -18.48 -9.90
C ARG A 93 -7.22 -19.94 -10.36
N VAL A 94 -8.26 -20.68 -9.96
CA VAL A 94 -8.39 -22.12 -10.20
C VAL A 94 -9.76 -22.37 -10.84
N PHE A 95 -9.78 -22.98 -12.02
CA PHE A 95 -10.98 -23.17 -12.84
C PHE A 95 -11.43 -24.63 -12.92
N ARG A 96 -11.05 -25.45 -11.93
CA ARG A 96 -11.43 -26.86 -11.87
C ARG A 96 -12.88 -27.00 -11.44
N VAL A 97 -13.50 -28.11 -11.81
CA VAL A 97 -14.85 -28.46 -11.37
C VAL A 97 -14.99 -28.31 -9.85
N GLY A 98 -16.08 -27.67 -9.42
CA GLY A 98 -16.39 -27.33 -8.04
C GLY A 98 -15.71 -26.06 -7.50
N HIS A 99 -14.81 -25.42 -8.24
CA HIS A 99 -14.23 -24.13 -7.85
C HIS A 99 -15.10 -22.97 -8.34
N GLU A 100 -15.12 -21.90 -7.54
CA GLU A 100 -15.90 -20.70 -7.81
C GLU A 100 -15.01 -19.49 -8.11
N VAL A 101 -15.55 -18.56 -8.89
CA VAL A 101 -14.97 -17.25 -9.18
C VAL A 101 -15.98 -16.17 -8.86
N HIS A 102 -15.51 -15.06 -8.30
CA HIS A 102 -16.34 -13.94 -7.85
C HIS A 102 -16.06 -12.69 -8.69
N PHE A 103 -17.08 -11.92 -9.02
CA PHE A 103 -17.00 -10.75 -9.87
C PHE A 103 -17.39 -9.49 -9.09
N LEU A 104 -16.56 -8.46 -9.20
CA LEU A 104 -16.76 -7.17 -8.52
C LEU A 104 -16.68 -6.04 -9.55
N CYS A 105 -17.61 -5.09 -9.49
CA CYS A 105 -17.55 -3.89 -10.32
C CYS A 105 -16.82 -2.73 -9.63
N ASN A 106 -16.21 -1.86 -10.44
CA ASN A 106 -15.65 -0.60 -9.97
C ASN A 106 -16.76 0.37 -9.54
N ALA A 107 -16.44 1.36 -8.69
CA ALA A 107 -17.40 2.34 -8.23
C ALA A 107 -18.09 3.10 -9.39
N GLY A 108 -19.42 3.28 -9.29
CA GLY A 108 -20.26 3.86 -10.34
C GLY A 108 -20.82 2.84 -11.33
N PHE A 109 -20.40 1.57 -11.24
CA PHE A 109 -20.94 0.47 -12.03
C PHE A 109 -21.61 -0.57 -11.14
N GLU A 110 -22.78 -1.03 -11.57
CA GLU A 110 -23.55 -2.09 -10.94
C GLU A 110 -23.34 -3.40 -11.71
N LEU A 111 -23.21 -4.50 -10.96
CA LEU A 111 -23.04 -5.82 -11.53
C LEU A 111 -24.36 -6.29 -12.12
N THR A 112 -24.32 -6.72 -13.38
CA THR A 112 -25.41 -7.40 -14.07
C THR A 112 -24.98 -8.82 -14.39
N GLY A 113 -25.82 -9.81 -14.05
CA GLY A 113 -25.48 -11.24 -14.15
C GLY A 113 -25.10 -11.86 -12.81
N ALA A 114 -24.38 -12.98 -12.83
CA ALA A 114 -24.06 -13.73 -11.61
C ALA A 114 -22.81 -13.17 -10.88
N GLU A 115 -22.97 -12.81 -9.60
CA GLU A 115 -21.88 -12.38 -8.71
C GLU A 115 -20.81 -13.46 -8.51
N THR A 116 -21.24 -14.73 -8.43
CA THR A 116 -20.38 -15.89 -8.28
C THR A 116 -20.72 -16.91 -9.35
N ARG A 117 -19.71 -17.47 -10.02
CA ARG A 117 -19.88 -18.57 -10.99
C ARG A 117 -19.05 -19.76 -10.55
N VAL A 118 -19.62 -20.96 -10.65
CA VAL A 118 -19.00 -22.23 -10.25
C VAL A 118 -18.74 -23.06 -11.50
N CYS A 119 -17.55 -23.67 -11.59
CA CYS A 119 -17.23 -24.61 -12.65
C CYS A 119 -17.98 -25.93 -12.40
N GLN A 120 -18.89 -26.31 -13.30
CA GLN A 120 -19.73 -27.50 -13.17
C GLN A 120 -19.07 -28.73 -13.78
N ASP A 121 -19.58 -29.92 -13.44
CA ASP A 121 -19.13 -31.20 -14.04
C ASP A 121 -19.30 -31.22 -15.58
N SER A 122 -20.19 -30.38 -16.12
CA SER A 122 -20.39 -30.14 -17.55
C SER A 122 -19.29 -29.28 -18.22
N LEU A 123 -18.26 -28.86 -17.47
CA LEU A 123 -17.18 -27.97 -17.92
C LEU A 123 -17.65 -26.57 -18.37
N THR A 124 -18.81 -26.16 -17.87
CA THR A 124 -19.41 -24.85 -18.09
C THR A 124 -19.52 -24.09 -16.77
N TRP A 125 -19.48 -22.77 -16.85
CA TRP A 125 -19.71 -21.91 -15.69
C TRP A 125 -21.20 -21.78 -15.39
N SER A 126 -21.59 -21.96 -14.12
CA SER A 126 -22.95 -21.71 -13.67
C SER A 126 -23.33 -20.23 -13.80
N GLY A 127 -24.63 -19.94 -13.87
CA GLY A 127 -25.16 -18.59 -13.85
C GLY A 127 -24.96 -17.78 -15.14
N GLU A 128 -25.54 -16.59 -15.16
CA GLU A 128 -25.47 -15.66 -16.29
C GLU A 128 -24.11 -14.93 -16.36
N HIS A 129 -23.74 -14.46 -17.54
CA HIS A 129 -22.48 -13.73 -17.76
C HIS A 129 -22.47 -12.43 -16.94
N ALA A 130 -21.43 -12.27 -16.11
CA ALA A 130 -21.21 -11.09 -15.29
C ALA A 130 -20.72 -9.90 -16.14
N ALA A 131 -21.35 -8.74 -16.00
CA ALA A 131 -20.99 -7.50 -16.70
C ALA A 131 -21.27 -6.26 -15.82
N CYS A 132 -20.43 -5.24 -15.87
CA CYS A 132 -20.59 -4.01 -15.08
C CYS A 132 -21.25 -2.89 -15.91
N LYS A 133 -22.42 -2.38 -15.47
CA LYS A 133 -23.16 -1.29 -16.15
C LYS A 133 -23.17 -0.02 -15.31
N ALA A 134 -23.01 1.14 -15.95
CA ALA A 134 -23.02 2.43 -15.26
C ALA A 134 -24.39 2.73 -14.61
N THR A 135 -24.36 3.35 -13.44
CA THR A 135 -25.56 3.77 -12.70
C THR A 135 -25.76 5.28 -12.89
N ASP A 136 -26.82 5.68 -13.59
CA ASP A 136 -27.17 7.10 -13.79
C ASP A 136 -27.88 7.64 -12.54
N ALA A 137 -27.18 8.46 -11.75
CA ALA A 137 -27.77 9.20 -10.64
C ALA A 137 -27.39 10.69 -10.68
N GLY A 138 -28.32 11.50 -11.20
CA GLY A 138 -28.66 12.84 -10.69
C GLY A 138 -28.09 14.08 -11.40
N ILE A 139 -28.86 14.70 -12.31
CA ILE A 139 -28.74 16.13 -12.66
C ILE A 139 -30.13 16.76 -12.57
N ASN A 140 -30.34 17.63 -11.57
CA ASN A 140 -31.50 18.50 -11.48
C ASN A 140 -31.26 19.75 -12.34
N ASN A 141 -32.21 20.03 -13.24
CA ASN A 141 -32.28 21.27 -14.03
C ASN A 141 -32.85 22.39 -13.17
N ASP A 142 -32.12 23.50 -13.00
CA ASP A 142 -32.74 24.82 -12.95
C ASP A 142 -31.73 25.88 -13.39
N GLY A 143 -32.14 26.67 -14.38
CA GLY A 143 -31.36 27.75 -14.95
C GLY A 143 -31.79 29.07 -14.33
N THR A 144 -30.84 29.82 -13.78
CA THR A 144 -30.78 31.29 -13.83
C THR A 144 -29.61 31.80 -12.99
N SER A 145 -28.69 32.54 -13.58
CA SER A 145 -28.14 33.74 -12.94
C SER A 145 -27.42 34.60 -13.99
N SER A 146 -27.97 35.79 -14.15
CA SER A 146 -27.35 36.95 -14.79
C SER A 146 -26.01 37.29 -14.13
N MET A 147 -24.98 37.60 -14.93
CA MET A 147 -23.77 38.27 -14.46
C MET A 147 -23.62 39.66 -15.10
N PRO A 148 -23.15 40.66 -14.32
CA PRO A 148 -22.97 42.02 -14.81
C PRO A 148 -21.64 42.21 -15.53
N THR A 149 -21.64 43.21 -16.41
CA THR A 149 -20.54 43.73 -17.22
C THR A 149 -19.54 44.57 -16.40
N SER A 150 -18.24 44.29 -16.51
CA SER A 150 -17.16 45.29 -16.67
C SER A 150 -15.75 44.63 -16.76
N PRO A 151 -14.75 45.33 -17.33
CA PRO A 151 -13.73 44.71 -18.18
C PRO A 151 -12.29 44.73 -17.63
N SER A 152 -11.45 43.96 -18.31
CA SER A 152 -9.97 44.09 -18.41
C SER A 152 -9.15 44.07 -17.12
N SER A 153 -8.84 42.85 -16.68
CA SER A 153 -7.50 42.49 -16.23
C SER A 153 -7.24 41.06 -16.70
N SER A 154 -6.14 40.86 -17.42
CA SER A 154 -5.68 39.62 -18.05
C SER A 154 -6.21 38.34 -17.39
N PRO A 155 -6.88 37.44 -18.12
CA PRO A 155 -7.34 36.20 -17.51
C PRO A 155 -6.10 35.42 -17.08
N LEU A 156 -6.12 34.92 -15.84
CA LEU A 156 -5.24 33.85 -15.38
C LEU A 156 -5.51 32.63 -16.26
N ILE A 157 -4.96 32.61 -17.47
CA ILE A 157 -4.97 31.45 -18.34
C ILE A 157 -4.06 30.45 -17.65
N SER A 158 -4.67 29.38 -17.13
CA SER A 158 -3.93 28.15 -16.82
C SER A 158 -3.00 27.86 -17.99
N THR A 159 -1.70 27.84 -17.74
CA THR A 159 -0.64 27.81 -18.77
C THR A 159 -0.65 26.55 -19.62
N TYR A 160 -1.52 25.59 -19.31
CA TYR A 160 -1.66 24.31 -19.99
C TYR A 160 -2.99 24.26 -20.74
N VAL A 161 -2.98 24.78 -21.97
CA VAL A 161 -4.09 24.67 -22.92
C VAL A 161 -3.75 23.60 -23.96
N ARG A 162 -4.70 22.70 -24.23
CA ARG A 162 -4.51 21.62 -25.22
C ARG A 162 -5.73 21.48 -26.13
N PRO A 163 -5.55 21.04 -27.38
CA PRO A 163 -6.67 20.77 -28.28
C PRO A 163 -7.49 19.56 -27.78
N SER A 164 -8.80 19.68 -27.86
CA SER A 164 -9.75 18.60 -27.59
C SER A 164 -9.93 17.68 -28.81
N ARG A 165 -10.41 16.46 -28.60
CA ARG A 165 -10.88 15.59 -29.68
C ARG A 165 -12.36 15.89 -29.94
N CYS A 166 -12.70 16.35 -31.14
CA CYS A 166 -14.08 16.69 -31.49
C CYS A 166 -14.67 15.73 -32.52
N ILE A 167 -15.96 15.42 -32.35
CA ILE A 167 -16.76 14.68 -33.31
C ILE A 167 -18.03 15.49 -33.63
N GLU A 168 -18.55 15.32 -34.85
CA GLU A 168 -19.85 15.87 -35.21
C GLU A 168 -20.94 14.89 -34.80
N PHE A 169 -21.96 15.38 -34.09
CA PHE A 169 -23.10 14.57 -33.67
C PHE A 169 -24.39 15.38 -33.80
N GLN A 170 -25.31 14.90 -34.64
CA GLN A 170 -26.63 15.50 -34.87
C GLN A 170 -26.59 17.02 -35.19
N GLY A 171 -25.63 17.48 -35.99
CA GLY A 171 -25.48 18.89 -36.36
C GLY A 171 -24.83 19.77 -35.28
N SER A 172 -24.36 19.17 -34.17
CA SER A 172 -23.60 19.83 -33.11
C SER A 172 -22.17 19.28 -33.02
N LYS A 173 -21.22 20.13 -32.63
CA LYS A 173 -19.82 19.73 -32.41
C LYS A 173 -19.63 19.31 -30.95
N HIS A 174 -19.37 18.02 -30.74
CA HIS A 174 -19.11 17.47 -29.41
C HIS A 174 -17.61 17.22 -29.23
N CYS A 175 -16.98 17.98 -28.33
CA CYS A 175 -15.56 17.85 -28.03
C CYS A 175 -15.33 17.20 -26.66
N THR A 176 -14.32 16.35 -26.58
CA THR A 176 -13.88 15.71 -25.35
C THR A 176 -12.41 16.01 -25.08
N CYS A 177 -12.10 16.16 -23.79
CA CYS A 177 -10.75 16.45 -23.31
C CYS A 177 -10.08 15.17 -22.80
N GLU A 178 -8.74 15.17 -22.83
CA GLU A 178 -7.96 14.14 -22.16
C GLU A 178 -8.16 14.22 -20.62
N GLN A 179 -7.86 13.12 -19.93
CA GLN A 179 -7.93 13.06 -18.46
C GLN A 179 -7.08 14.18 -17.84
N GLY A 180 -7.62 14.84 -16.80
CA GLY A 180 -6.95 15.97 -16.14
C GLY A 180 -7.19 17.32 -16.82
N TYR A 181 -7.97 17.37 -17.90
CA TYR A 181 -8.37 18.61 -18.56
C TYR A 181 -9.89 18.76 -18.61
N SER A 182 -10.35 20.01 -18.55
CA SER A 182 -11.75 20.40 -18.70
C SER A 182 -11.97 21.16 -20.01
N ILE A 183 -13.18 21.07 -20.56
CA ILE A 183 -13.56 21.82 -21.77
C ILE A 183 -13.55 23.31 -21.42
N TYR A 184 -12.66 24.05 -22.08
CA TYR A 184 -12.59 25.51 -21.99
C TYR A 184 -13.47 26.18 -23.05
N SER A 185 -13.50 25.61 -24.27
CA SER A 185 -14.34 26.13 -25.36
C SER A 185 -14.75 25.00 -26.30
N GLN A 186 -16.05 24.71 -26.37
CA GLN A 186 -16.63 23.69 -27.24
C GLN A 186 -16.51 24.07 -28.72
N ASP A 187 -16.73 25.34 -29.05
CA ASP A 187 -16.65 25.84 -30.43
C ASP A 187 -15.21 25.74 -30.97
N ARG A 188 -14.24 26.19 -30.17
CA ARG A 188 -12.82 26.17 -30.54
C ARG A 188 -12.17 24.81 -30.32
N GLY A 189 -12.85 23.88 -29.65
CA GLY A 189 -12.28 22.59 -29.29
C GLY A 189 -11.03 22.71 -28.43
N LEU A 190 -11.10 23.52 -27.38
CA LEU A 190 -9.99 23.78 -26.48
C LEU A 190 -10.28 23.23 -25.09
N CYS A 191 -9.27 22.60 -24.53
CA CYS A 191 -9.23 22.10 -23.16
C CYS A 191 -8.26 22.94 -22.33
N THR A 192 -8.61 23.17 -21.07
CA THR A 192 -7.70 23.76 -20.09
C THR A 192 -7.47 22.77 -18.97
N ASP A 193 -6.24 22.74 -18.49
CA ASP A 193 -5.83 21.91 -17.38
C ASP A 193 -6.66 22.18 -16.13
N ILE A 194 -7.00 21.11 -15.42
CA ILE A 194 -7.70 21.16 -14.16
C ILE A 194 -6.64 21.32 -13.07
N ASP A 195 -6.53 22.52 -12.48
CA ASP A 195 -5.61 22.71 -11.36
C ASP A 195 -6.16 22.01 -10.10
N GLU A 196 -5.78 20.74 -9.92
CA GLU A 196 -6.26 19.96 -8.79
C GLU A 196 -5.75 20.53 -7.45
N CYS A 197 -4.58 21.19 -7.46
CA CYS A 197 -4.04 21.86 -6.28
C CYS A 197 -4.93 23.04 -5.86
N ALA A 198 -5.38 23.86 -6.81
CA ALA A 198 -6.33 24.95 -6.54
C ALA A 198 -7.68 24.39 -6.07
N LEU A 199 -8.21 23.36 -6.73
CA LEU A 199 -9.46 22.72 -6.34
C LEU A 199 -9.41 22.10 -4.93
N SER A 200 -8.30 21.45 -4.57
CA SER A 200 -8.15 20.87 -3.22
C SER A 200 -8.11 21.95 -2.14
N ARG A 201 -7.49 23.10 -2.40
CA ARG A 201 -7.48 24.23 -1.44
C ARG A 201 -8.87 24.78 -1.16
N LEU A 202 -9.78 24.72 -2.14
CA LEU A 202 -11.15 25.22 -2.03
C LEU A 202 -12.10 24.20 -1.39
N THR A 203 -11.95 22.92 -1.73
CA THR A 203 -12.91 21.88 -1.32
C THR A 203 -12.52 21.22 -0.01
N GLN A 204 -11.27 20.75 0.12
CA GLN A 204 -10.78 19.99 1.28
C GLN A 204 -9.25 20.19 1.44
N PRO A 205 -8.83 21.22 2.19
CA PRO A 205 -7.42 21.51 2.42
C PRO A 205 -6.67 20.32 3.02
N GLY A 206 -5.48 20.00 2.48
CA GLY A 206 -4.61 18.93 2.99
C GLY A 206 -5.02 17.49 2.62
N ARG A 207 -6.10 17.28 1.85
CA ARG A 207 -6.52 15.93 1.42
C ARG A 207 -5.79 15.43 0.17
N LEU A 208 -5.39 16.34 -0.72
CA LEU A 208 -4.74 15.96 -1.99
C LEU A 208 -3.27 15.56 -1.78
N CYS A 209 -2.52 16.39 -1.06
CA CYS A 209 -1.14 16.19 -0.66
C CYS A 209 -0.99 16.49 0.84
N LEU A 210 -0.14 15.74 1.55
CA LEU A 210 0.16 16.00 2.96
C LEU A 210 0.89 17.34 3.17
N HIS A 211 1.71 17.74 2.19
CA HIS A 211 2.50 18.97 2.25
C HIS A 211 2.30 19.83 0.98
N THR A 212 3.31 19.93 0.12
CA THR A 212 3.28 20.84 -1.03
C THR A 212 2.59 20.16 -2.20
N CYS A 213 1.62 20.83 -2.82
CA CYS A 213 1.01 20.39 -4.07
C CYS A 213 1.51 21.27 -5.22
N VAL A 214 2.03 20.63 -6.27
CA VAL A 214 2.49 21.30 -7.49
C VAL A 214 1.63 20.83 -8.66
N ASN A 215 0.92 21.78 -9.26
CA ASN A 215 0.11 21.52 -10.45
C ASN A 215 1.02 21.28 -11.66
N THR A 216 0.62 20.36 -12.53
CA THR A 216 1.34 20.00 -13.76
C THR A 216 0.36 19.83 -14.91
N ALA A 217 0.84 19.76 -16.14
CA ALA A 217 -0.04 19.61 -17.30
C ALA A 217 -0.81 18.27 -17.26
N GLY A 218 -2.11 18.31 -17.00
CA GLY A 218 -3.02 17.17 -16.94
C GLY A 218 -2.95 16.36 -15.65
N SER A 219 -2.26 16.86 -14.62
CA SER A 219 -2.10 16.16 -13.35
C SER A 219 -1.50 17.07 -12.28
N PHE A 220 -1.18 16.50 -11.12
CA PHE A 220 -0.44 17.16 -10.06
C PHE A 220 0.59 16.21 -9.47
N ARG A 221 1.55 16.76 -8.75
CA ARG A 221 2.44 15.98 -7.89
C ARG A 221 2.55 16.59 -6.51
N CYS A 222 2.74 15.72 -5.53
CA CYS A 222 3.01 16.13 -4.16
C CYS A 222 4.52 16.16 -3.91
N GLU A 223 4.97 17.17 -3.18
CA GLU A 223 6.37 17.33 -2.77
C GLU A 223 6.45 17.39 -1.25
N CYS A 224 7.48 16.74 -0.71
CA CYS A 224 7.72 16.66 0.72
C CYS A 224 8.77 17.68 1.16
N PRO A 225 8.68 18.18 2.40
CA PRO A 225 9.71 19.02 2.97
C PRO A 225 11.03 18.25 3.11
N ARG A 226 12.14 18.98 3.31
CA ARG A 226 13.45 18.37 3.56
C ARG A 226 13.40 17.45 4.78
N GLY A 227 14.13 16.33 4.71
CA GLY A 227 14.09 15.27 5.72
C GLY A 227 12.94 14.26 5.54
N TYR A 228 12.14 14.40 4.49
CA TYR A 228 11.04 13.49 4.21
C TYR A 228 11.05 13.00 2.76
N ALA A 229 10.66 11.75 2.57
CA ALA A 229 10.48 11.12 1.27
C ALA A 229 8.99 10.92 0.96
N LEU A 230 8.65 10.97 -0.33
CA LEU A 230 7.29 10.71 -0.78
C LEU A 230 6.95 9.22 -0.57
N SER A 231 5.82 8.96 0.07
CA SER A 231 5.35 7.60 0.32
C SER A 231 4.85 6.92 -0.97
N ARG A 232 4.56 5.62 -0.88
CA ARG A 232 4.09 4.80 -2.01
C ARG A 232 2.78 5.28 -2.62
N ASP A 233 1.97 6.00 -1.86
CA ASP A 233 0.73 6.62 -2.33
C ASP A 233 0.94 7.91 -3.12
N SER A 234 2.19 8.39 -3.24
CA SER A 234 2.58 9.63 -3.90
C SER A 234 1.93 10.89 -3.32
N ARG A 235 1.43 10.82 -2.08
CA ARG A 235 0.65 11.89 -1.44
C ARG A 235 1.12 12.20 -0.02
N ASN A 236 1.57 11.18 0.70
CA ASN A 236 2.04 11.31 2.06
C ASN A 236 3.56 11.42 2.10
N CYS A 237 4.07 12.00 3.19
CA CYS A 237 5.49 12.15 3.43
C CYS A 237 5.90 11.25 4.60
N GLN A 238 6.94 10.46 4.39
CA GLN A 238 7.55 9.60 5.38
C GLN A 238 8.90 10.19 5.77
N ASP A 239 9.18 10.18 7.06
CA ASP A 239 10.45 10.60 7.61
C ASP A 239 11.60 9.77 7.00
N ILE A 240 12.70 10.43 6.66
CA ILE A 240 13.91 9.76 6.20
C ILE A 240 14.74 9.47 7.44
N ASP A 241 14.89 8.20 7.79
CA ASP A 241 15.77 7.83 8.89
C ASP A 241 17.23 7.93 8.46
N GLU A 242 17.86 9.08 8.74
CA GLU A 242 19.27 9.28 8.38
C GLU A 242 20.20 8.40 9.21
N CYS A 243 19.78 7.92 10.39
CA CYS A 243 20.53 7.01 11.22
C CYS A 243 20.57 5.59 10.62
N GLU A 244 19.44 5.09 10.12
CA GLU A 244 19.38 3.80 9.41
C GLU A 244 20.07 3.88 8.04
N GLY A 245 19.93 5.00 7.34
CA GLY A 245 20.54 5.21 6.02
C GLY A 245 22.03 5.55 6.04
N GLY A 246 22.61 5.83 7.22
CA GLY A 246 23.99 6.31 7.34
C GLY A 246 24.21 7.70 6.72
N PHE A 247 23.15 8.49 6.56
CA PHE A 247 23.17 9.84 6.00
C PHE A 247 23.30 10.93 7.08
N HIS A 248 24.02 10.63 8.15
CA HIS A 248 24.27 11.54 9.27
C HIS A 248 25.73 11.96 9.36
N ASN A 249 26.00 13.09 10.03
CA ASN A 249 27.35 13.61 10.24
C ASN A 249 27.89 13.40 11.66
N CYS A 250 27.26 12.51 12.45
CA CYS A 250 27.69 12.21 13.81
C CYS A 250 29.13 11.70 13.88
N THR A 251 29.90 12.19 14.84
CA THR A 251 31.27 11.73 15.11
C THR A 251 31.24 10.40 15.87
N GLY A 252 32.33 9.63 15.83
CA GLY A 252 32.33 8.24 16.33
C GLY A 252 31.96 8.05 17.81
N GLU A 253 32.03 9.10 18.63
CA GLU A 253 31.63 9.05 20.03
C GLU A 253 30.16 9.42 20.26
N GLN A 254 29.50 10.01 19.26
CA GLN A 254 28.11 10.43 19.30
C GLN A 254 27.17 9.31 18.87
N VAL A 255 25.97 9.31 19.46
CA VAL A 255 24.87 8.44 19.06
C VAL A 255 23.97 9.22 18.11
N CYS A 256 23.66 8.63 16.96
CA CYS A 256 22.64 9.17 16.06
C CYS A 256 21.25 8.88 16.65
N VAL A 257 20.44 9.92 16.75
CA VAL A 257 19.02 9.81 17.11
C VAL A 257 18.20 10.40 15.98
N ASN A 258 17.39 9.55 15.34
CA ASN A 258 16.47 9.98 14.31
C ASN A 258 15.35 10.84 14.92
N THR A 259 14.97 11.90 14.23
CA THR A 259 13.93 12.85 14.63
C THR A 259 13.03 13.17 13.45
N PHE A 260 11.81 13.64 13.69
CA PHE A 260 10.94 14.02 12.58
C PHE A 260 11.55 15.16 11.73
N GLY A 261 11.91 14.84 10.49
CA GLY A 261 12.50 15.75 9.50
C GLY A 261 14.01 15.90 9.58
N GLY A 262 14.71 15.04 10.32
CA GLY A 262 16.16 15.07 10.41
C GLY A 262 16.74 14.21 11.53
N HIS A 263 17.99 14.47 11.89
CA HIS A 263 18.65 13.75 12.97
C HIS A 263 19.38 14.70 13.93
N ARG A 264 19.67 14.19 15.12
CA ARG A 264 20.59 14.84 16.04
C ARG A 264 21.63 13.85 16.55
N CYS A 265 22.85 14.35 16.71
CA CYS A 265 23.95 13.62 17.28
C CYS A 265 24.03 13.98 18.76
N VAL A 266 23.80 13.00 19.63
CA VAL A 266 23.85 13.19 21.08
C VAL A 266 25.09 12.53 21.64
N GLU A 267 25.77 13.25 22.54
CA GLU A 267 26.84 12.68 23.33
C GLU A 267 26.22 11.94 24.52
N VAL A 268 26.44 10.63 24.58
CA VAL A 268 25.96 9.79 25.68
C VAL A 268 27.12 9.52 26.63
N GLU A 269 27.09 10.13 27.80
CA GLU A 269 27.97 9.79 28.92
C GLU A 269 27.34 8.67 29.75
N CYS A 270 27.90 7.46 29.66
CA CYS A 270 27.41 6.36 30.49
C CYS A 270 28.04 6.40 31.90
N PRO A 271 27.27 6.09 32.97
CA PRO A 271 27.78 6.08 34.34
C PRO A 271 28.99 5.14 34.50
N ARG A 272 30.03 5.61 35.18
CA ARG A 272 31.20 4.79 35.56
C ARG A 272 31.18 4.49 37.06
N PHE A 273 30.58 3.37 37.43
CA PHE A 273 30.67 2.83 38.78
C PHE A 273 31.84 1.83 38.86
N ARG A 274 32.58 1.80 39.98
CA ARG A 274 33.85 1.07 40.14
C ARG A 274 33.81 -0.43 39.76
N ASN A 275 32.64 -1.06 39.72
CA ASN A 275 32.47 -2.49 39.42
C ASN A 275 31.46 -2.79 38.29
N ALA A 276 30.93 -1.77 37.61
CA ALA A 276 29.93 -1.95 36.55
C ALA A 276 30.34 -1.20 35.27
N SER A 277 30.26 -1.88 34.13
CA SER A 277 30.47 -1.27 32.82
C SER A 277 29.13 -1.17 32.10
N TYR A 278 28.86 -0.02 31.50
CA TYR A 278 27.63 0.27 30.77
C TYR A 278 27.95 0.41 29.28
N VAL A 279 27.03 -0.04 28.43
CA VAL A 279 27.14 -0.05 26.96
C VAL A 279 26.07 0.86 26.39
N LYS A 280 26.42 1.66 25.38
CA LYS A 280 25.45 2.50 24.65
C LYS A 280 24.47 1.60 23.89
N THR A 281 23.19 1.90 23.93
CA THR A 281 22.13 1.06 23.33
C THR A 281 21.93 1.28 21.83
N SER A 282 22.47 2.37 21.27
CA SER A 282 22.47 2.61 19.82
C SER A 282 23.78 2.13 19.18
N PRO A 283 23.72 1.40 18.04
CA PRO A 283 24.91 0.92 17.36
C PRO A 283 25.66 2.06 16.64
N GLN A 284 26.99 1.94 16.63
CA GLN A 284 27.85 2.51 15.57
C GLN A 284 27.66 1.73 14.26
#